data_AF-A0A9W9ZCM1-F1
#
_entry.id   AF-A0A9W9ZCM1-F1
#
_cell.length_a   1.000
_cell.length_b   1.000
_cell.length_c   1.000
_cell.angle_alpha   90.00
_cell.angle_beta   90.00
_cell.angle_gamma   90.00
#
_symmetry.space_group_name_H-M   'P 1'
#
loop_
_entity.id
_entity.type
_entity.pdbx_description
1 polymer ?
#
loop_
_entity_poly.entity_id
_entity_poly.type
_entity_poly.pdbx_seq_one_letter_code
_entity_poly.pdbx_strand_id
1 'polypeptide(L)'
;MYSIGALSPNDYVYKERIQSEVEKQPSQETSNEEKLPSISCSCGVSKGVESTLQNICNNVPGSYSSRCKCLKSRVPCGDSCRCKGCSNPYGNRQACAGVKSLPRKRRKFDFQHSVKLNSQAYLATKGEPLREGSLTKEEFFVVEELIKAVNDSENELTSTSLLECYNFVQSISCTLDHDPKPLLLRSKTHEQIKKALAAHNHDAAVMTALFKKQVELCYSKTL
;
A
#
# COMPACT_ATOMS: atom_id res chain seq x y z
N MET A 1 -20.69 28.92 -43.93
CA MET A 1 -19.55 29.83 -43.73
C MET A 1 -19.07 29.69 -42.29
N TYR A 2 -17.81 29.29 -42.16
CA TYR A 2 -16.89 29.25 -41.02
C TYR A 2 -17.31 28.80 -39.60
N SER A 3 -16.57 27.76 -39.19
CA SER A 3 -16.38 27.16 -37.87
C SER A 3 -15.57 28.04 -36.89
N ILE A 4 -15.28 27.44 -35.73
CA ILE A 4 -14.20 27.70 -34.74
C ILE A 4 -14.69 28.57 -33.56
N GLY A 5 -14.69 28.16 -32.28
CA GLY A 5 -13.95 27.12 -31.56
C GLY A 5 -12.77 27.72 -30.79
N ALA A 6 -12.89 27.94 -29.47
CA ALA A 6 -11.77 28.05 -28.51
C ALA A 6 -12.37 28.17 -27.08
N LEU A 7 -12.20 27.23 -26.15
CA LEU A 7 -10.99 26.82 -25.44
C LEU A 7 -10.20 28.00 -24.82
N SER A 8 -10.49 28.23 -23.53
CA SER A 8 -9.53 28.64 -22.49
C SER A 8 -8.42 27.56 -22.41
N PRO A 9 -7.12 27.87 -22.21
CA PRO A 9 -6.65 28.31 -20.88
C PRO A 9 -5.31 29.09 -20.82
N ASN A 10 -4.98 29.45 -19.58
CA ASN A 10 -3.67 29.72 -19.02
C ASN A 10 -3.17 31.18 -18.99
N ASP A 11 -2.73 31.53 -17.77
CA ASP A 11 -1.33 31.88 -17.47
C ASP A 11 -1.03 33.31 -16.97
N TYR A 12 -0.31 33.34 -15.84
CA TYR A 12 0.38 34.46 -15.17
C TYR A 12 -0.54 35.50 -14.49
N VAL A 13 -0.22 36.09 -13.33
CA VAL A 13 1.00 36.85 -13.02
C VAL A 13 1.19 37.01 -11.49
N TYR A 14 2.46 37.02 -11.14
CA TYR A 14 3.16 37.17 -9.86
C TYR A 14 3.22 38.66 -9.40
N LYS A 15 3.51 38.91 -8.10
CA LYS A 15 4.08 40.16 -7.51
C LYS A 15 3.15 41.34 -7.31
N GLU A 16 3.35 42.27 -6.37
CA GLU A 16 4.22 42.52 -5.22
C GLU A 16 3.60 43.79 -4.61
N ARG A 17 3.59 43.98 -3.28
CA ARG A 17 3.78 45.34 -2.77
C ARG A 17 4.50 45.29 -1.42
N ILE A 18 5.58 46.04 -1.42
CA ILE A 18 6.67 46.13 -0.45
C ILE A 18 6.52 47.43 0.35
N GLN A 19 7.10 47.43 1.57
CA GLN A 19 7.62 48.56 2.38
C GLN A 19 6.67 49.55 3.07
N SER A 20 6.84 49.62 4.40
CA SER A 20 7.24 50.86 5.08
C SER A 20 7.96 50.54 6.40
N GLU A 21 9.13 51.16 6.57
CA GLU A 21 10.10 51.01 7.67
C GLU A 21 10.03 52.20 8.66
N VAL A 22 10.40 51.95 9.93
CA VAL A 22 11.03 52.87 10.93
C VAL A 22 10.09 53.95 11.55
N GLU A 23 9.92 54.16 12.87
CA GLU A 23 10.87 54.29 14.00
C GLU A 23 10.11 54.39 15.36
N LYS A 24 10.58 53.71 16.43
CA LYS A 24 10.76 54.21 17.82
C LYS A 24 10.96 53.08 18.85
N GLN A 25 12.10 53.13 19.55
CA GLN A 25 12.46 52.41 20.79
C GLN A 25 11.72 52.98 22.03
N PRO A 26 11.95 52.48 23.27
CA PRO A 26 12.08 51.09 23.76
C PRO A 26 11.20 50.86 25.02
N SER A 27 10.74 49.63 25.27
CA SER A 27 10.37 49.22 26.64
C SER A 27 10.34 47.71 26.79
N GLN A 28 10.84 47.29 27.94
CA GLN A 28 11.16 45.94 28.35
C GLN A 28 9.94 45.02 28.49
N GLU A 29 10.28 43.74 28.50
CA GLU A 29 9.66 42.66 29.28
C GLU A 29 8.52 41.82 28.69
N THR A 30 8.82 40.51 28.73
CA THR A 30 7.95 39.34 28.61
C THR A 30 7.49 38.95 27.20
N SER A 31 8.31 38.15 26.52
CA SER A 31 7.78 37.23 25.52
C SER A 31 8.25 35.81 25.87
N ASN A 32 7.28 34.99 26.27
CA ASN A 32 7.37 33.54 26.22
C ASN A 32 8.10 33.13 24.93
N GLU A 33 9.29 32.54 25.05
CA GLU A 33 9.86 31.77 23.97
C GLU A 33 8.89 30.61 23.70
N GLU A 34 8.01 30.79 22.70
CA GLU A 34 7.51 29.68 21.94
C GLU A 34 8.74 28.94 21.41
N LYS A 35 9.17 27.90 22.15
CA LYS A 35 10.25 27.01 21.73
C LYS A 35 9.83 26.37 20.41
N LEU A 36 10.24 26.99 19.31
CA LEU A 36 10.21 26.39 17.99
C LEU A 36 10.79 24.97 18.11
N PRO A 37 10.12 23.95 17.57
CA PRO A 37 10.56 22.58 17.71
C PRO A 37 11.99 22.46 17.19
N SER A 38 12.91 22.08 18.07
CA SER A 38 14.32 21.98 17.71
C SER A 38 14.52 20.88 16.66
N ILE A 39 14.77 21.29 15.42
CA ILE A 39 14.95 20.38 14.30
C ILE A 39 16.29 19.65 14.48
N SER A 40 16.23 18.33 14.63
CA SER A 40 17.42 17.47 14.77
C SER A 40 17.38 16.29 13.80
N CYS A 41 18.56 15.81 13.38
CA CYS A 41 18.70 14.65 12.50
C CYS A 41 19.72 13.63 13.05
N SER A 42 19.63 12.38 12.58
CA SER A 42 20.53 11.28 12.94
C SER A 42 21.00 10.52 11.69
N CYS A 43 21.20 11.23 10.58
CA CYS A 43 21.60 10.66 9.30
C CYS A 43 23.00 10.01 9.39
N GLY A 44 23.19 8.85 8.76
CA GLY A 44 24.49 8.16 8.78
C GLY A 44 24.81 7.39 10.07
N VAL A 45 23.97 7.44 11.12
CA VAL A 45 24.22 6.73 12.39
C VAL A 45 24.12 5.21 12.25
N SER A 46 23.22 4.71 11.41
CA SER A 46 22.97 3.27 11.23
C SER A 46 23.95 2.59 10.27
N LYS A 47 24.80 3.35 9.57
CA LYS A 47 25.83 2.78 8.70
C LYS A 47 27.07 2.54 9.57
N GLY A 48 27.62 1.33 9.52
CA GLY A 48 28.72 0.89 10.37
C GLY A 48 29.93 1.84 10.32
N VAL A 49 30.82 1.71 11.31
CA VAL A 49 31.99 2.58 11.51
C VAL A 49 32.92 2.63 10.27
N GLU A 50 32.83 1.64 9.37
CA GLU A 50 33.65 1.52 8.17
C GLU A 50 33.14 2.29 6.94
N SER A 51 31.90 2.81 6.94
CA SER A 51 31.45 3.60 5.79
C SER A 51 31.90 5.05 5.93
N THR A 52 33.04 5.38 5.34
CA THR A 52 33.54 6.74 5.05
C THR A 52 32.69 7.44 3.98
N LEU A 53 31.36 7.36 4.08
CA LEU A 53 30.48 8.12 3.21
C LEU A 53 30.53 9.58 3.64
N GLN A 54 31.41 10.32 2.98
CA GLN A 54 31.36 11.78 2.90
C GLN A 54 30.06 12.15 2.17
N ASN A 55 29.47 13.31 2.49
CA ASN A 55 28.27 13.87 1.84
C ASN A 55 26.90 13.39 2.35
N ILE A 56 26.81 13.05 3.64
CA ILE A 56 25.52 12.81 4.31
C ILE A 56 24.85 14.16 4.61
N CYS A 57 23.51 14.23 4.54
CA CYS A 57 22.75 15.49 4.66
C CYS A 57 22.91 16.47 3.49
N ASN A 58 23.35 16.01 2.31
CA ASN A 58 23.33 16.79 1.08
C ASN A 58 22.41 16.14 0.03
N ASN A 59 21.95 16.92 -0.96
CA ASN A 59 21.37 16.40 -2.19
C ASN A 59 22.50 16.25 -3.21
N VAL A 60 22.87 15.00 -3.55
CA VAL A 60 23.86 14.77 -4.61
C VAL A 60 23.12 14.75 -5.96
N PRO A 61 23.51 15.57 -6.95
CA PRO A 61 22.93 15.53 -8.30
C PRO A 61 23.00 14.11 -8.88
N GLY A 62 21.91 13.62 -9.46
CA GLY A 62 21.82 12.25 -9.98
C GLY A 62 21.56 11.17 -8.92
N SER A 63 21.32 11.54 -7.66
CA SER A 63 20.93 10.61 -6.58
C SER A 63 19.55 10.92 -6.02
N TYR A 64 19.02 9.99 -5.23
CA TYR A 64 17.79 10.22 -4.46
C TYR A 64 17.95 11.41 -3.51
N SER A 65 16.91 12.23 -3.40
CA SER A 65 16.87 13.36 -2.49
C SER A 65 17.13 12.94 -1.03
N SER A 66 17.87 13.78 -0.30
CA SER A 66 18.26 13.50 1.07
C SER A 66 17.03 13.39 1.98
N ARG A 67 17.05 12.40 2.89
CA ARG A 67 16.04 12.28 3.96
C ARG A 67 16.37 13.16 5.18
N CYS A 68 17.41 13.98 5.13
CA CYS A 68 17.78 14.86 6.23
C CYS A 68 16.70 15.90 6.51
N LYS A 69 16.20 15.95 7.75
CA LYS A 69 15.19 16.92 8.19
C LYS A 69 15.73 18.35 8.16
N CYS A 70 16.97 18.56 8.63
CA CYS A 70 17.61 19.88 8.63
C CYS A 70 17.75 20.43 7.20
N LEU A 71 18.18 19.59 6.25
CA LEU A 71 18.28 19.98 4.85
C LEU A 71 16.92 20.33 4.24
N LYS A 72 15.89 19.51 4.49
CA LYS A 72 14.52 19.76 4.00
C LYS A 72 13.94 21.06 4.55
N SER A 73 14.24 21.38 5.80
CA SER A 73 13.83 22.61 6.45
C SER A 73 14.75 23.80 6.18
N ARG A 74 15.78 23.65 5.32
CA ARG A 74 16.77 24.69 4.99
C ARG A 74 17.46 25.31 6.20
N VAL A 75 17.69 24.52 7.25
CA VAL A 75 18.38 24.94 8.48
C VAL A 75 19.74 24.23 8.61
N PRO A 76 20.73 24.85 9.27
CA PRO A 76 21.99 24.20 9.59
C PRO A 76 21.78 22.97 10.47
N CYS A 77 22.67 21.99 10.35
CA CYS A 77 22.73 20.91 11.33
C CYS A 77 23.39 21.44 12.62
N GLY A 78 22.58 21.74 13.64
CA GLY A 78 23.07 22.21 14.94
C GLY A 78 23.52 21.10 15.91
N ASP A 79 23.84 21.47 17.15
CA ASP A 79 24.39 20.57 18.18
C ASP A 79 23.45 19.42 18.59
N SER A 80 22.15 19.63 18.41
CA SER A 80 21.12 18.60 18.63
C SER A 80 21.16 17.48 17.58
N CYS A 81 21.86 17.67 16.47
CA CYS A 81 22.02 16.66 15.42
C CYS A 81 23.10 15.63 15.76
N ARG A 82 22.81 14.37 15.47
CA ARG A 82 23.72 13.20 15.63
C ARG A 82 24.18 12.63 14.30
N CYS A 83 24.12 13.41 13.21
CA CYS A 83 24.53 12.93 11.90
C CYS A 83 26.05 12.68 11.83
N LYS A 84 26.47 11.63 11.11
CA LYS A 84 27.88 11.36 10.79
C LYS A 84 28.17 11.76 9.35
N GLY A 85 29.35 12.35 9.06
CA GLY A 85 29.74 12.75 7.69
C GLY A 85 28.88 13.87 7.09
N CYS A 86 28.47 14.86 7.90
CA CYS A 86 27.54 15.91 7.51
C CYS A 86 28.13 16.90 6.48
N SER A 87 27.47 17.03 5.34
CA SER A 87 27.72 18.04 4.29
C SER A 87 26.44 18.83 3.98
N ASN A 88 25.72 19.27 5.02
CA ASN A 88 24.56 20.15 4.83
C ASN A 88 25.06 21.53 4.32
N PRO A 89 24.62 22.00 3.13
CA PRO A 89 25.05 23.28 2.57
C PRO A 89 24.61 24.49 3.40
N TYR A 90 23.56 24.36 4.22
CA TYR A 90 23.08 25.45 5.09
C TYR A 90 23.90 25.60 6.38
N GLY A 91 24.90 24.74 6.60
CA GLY A 91 25.76 24.75 7.77
C GLY A 91 25.90 23.37 8.37
N ASN A 92 27.14 23.00 8.69
CA ASN A 92 27.49 21.73 9.30
C ASN A 92 27.88 21.92 10.77
N ARG A 93 27.63 20.89 11.57
CA ARG A 93 28.16 20.82 12.93
C ARG A 93 29.68 20.60 12.82
N GLN A 94 30.49 21.44 13.49
CA GLN A 94 31.90 21.13 13.71
C GLN A 94 31.97 19.78 14.42
N ALA A 95 32.72 18.83 13.86
CA ALA A 95 32.74 17.45 14.32
C ALA A 95 33.10 17.39 15.81
N CYS A 96 32.11 17.27 16.70
CA CYS A 96 32.38 16.95 18.09
C CYS A 96 32.92 15.52 18.09
N ALA A 97 34.20 15.41 18.36
CA ALA A 97 34.88 14.15 18.53
C ALA A 97 34.11 13.29 19.56
N GLY A 98 33.62 12.13 19.10
CA GLY A 98 33.70 10.95 19.95
C GLY A 98 32.58 10.64 20.94
N VAL A 99 31.32 11.05 20.75
CA VAL A 99 30.24 10.34 21.46
C VAL A 99 29.94 9.04 20.73
N LYS A 100 30.69 7.98 21.08
CA LYS A 100 30.39 6.60 20.68
C LYS A 100 29.01 6.26 21.23
N SER A 101 27.97 6.38 20.42
CA SER A 101 26.66 5.82 20.75
C SER A 101 26.85 4.32 20.96
N LEU A 102 26.63 3.85 22.18
CA LEU A 102 26.69 2.42 22.49
C LEU A 102 25.83 1.66 21.47
N PRO A 103 26.31 0.53 20.93
CA PRO A 103 25.52 -0.28 20.03
C PRO A 103 24.22 -0.62 20.75
N ARG A 104 23.09 -0.12 20.23
CA ARG A 104 21.78 -0.47 20.74
C ARG A 104 21.61 -1.97 20.51
N LYS A 105 21.88 -2.77 21.54
CA LYS A 105 21.62 -4.21 21.55
C LYS A 105 20.10 -4.35 21.41
N ARG A 106 19.61 -4.44 20.17
CA ARG A 106 18.26 -4.94 19.92
C ARG A 106 18.25 -6.33 20.55
N ARG A 107 17.36 -6.58 21.51
CA ARG A 107 17.09 -7.95 21.96
C ARG A 107 16.80 -8.73 20.68
N LYS A 108 17.63 -9.74 20.39
CA LYS A 108 17.28 -10.70 19.35
C LYS A 108 15.95 -11.29 19.81
N PHE A 109 14.91 -11.09 19.03
CA PHE A 109 13.67 -11.81 19.28
C PHE A 109 14.03 -13.27 19.02
N ASP A 110 13.98 -14.11 20.05
CA ASP A 110 14.36 -15.53 19.96
C ASP A 110 13.35 -16.27 19.08
N PHE A 111 13.59 -16.23 17.77
CA PHE A 111 12.93 -17.09 16.80
C PHE A 111 13.44 -18.54 16.86
N GLN A 112 14.37 -18.87 17.78
CA GLN A 112 14.97 -20.20 17.86
C GLN A 112 14.02 -21.29 18.36
N HIS A 113 12.91 -20.92 19.02
CA HIS A 113 11.89 -21.88 19.48
C HIS A 113 10.54 -21.77 18.78
N SER A 114 10.33 -20.76 17.94
CA SER A 114 9.17 -20.77 17.04
C SER A 114 9.51 -21.67 15.86
N VAL A 115 9.15 -22.95 15.97
CA VAL A 115 8.86 -23.78 14.80
C VAL A 115 8.14 -22.87 13.80
N LYS A 116 8.61 -22.79 12.55
CA LYS A 116 7.94 -22.05 11.48
C LYS A 116 6.59 -22.73 11.20
N LEU A 117 5.65 -22.57 12.13
CA LEU A 117 4.27 -22.92 11.93
C LEU A 117 3.81 -21.98 10.82
N ASN A 118 3.31 -22.57 9.73
CA ASN A 118 2.56 -21.79 8.77
C ASN A 118 1.45 -21.05 9.53
N SER A 119 1.02 -19.89 9.04
CA SER A 119 -0.01 -19.07 9.70
C SER A 119 -1.25 -19.89 10.08
N GLN A 120 -1.56 -20.91 9.30
CA GLN A 120 -2.63 -21.88 9.53
C GLN A 120 -2.42 -22.75 10.80
N ALA A 121 -1.25 -23.34 11.01
CA ALA A 121 -0.94 -24.15 12.19
C ALA A 121 -0.76 -23.29 13.44
N TYR A 122 -0.35 -22.02 13.29
CA TYR A 122 -0.34 -21.07 14.40
C TYR A 122 -1.75 -20.71 14.88
N LEU A 123 -2.71 -20.53 13.96
CA LEU A 123 -4.10 -20.26 14.33
C LEU A 123 -4.78 -21.50 14.95
N ALA A 124 -4.50 -22.69 14.42
CA ALA A 124 -4.99 -23.95 14.98
C ALA A 124 -4.49 -24.18 16.42
N THR A 125 -3.23 -23.86 16.71
CA THR A 125 -2.67 -23.95 18.08
C THR A 125 -3.21 -22.90 19.05
N LYS A 126 -3.81 -21.83 18.54
CA LYS A 126 -4.50 -20.80 19.34
C LYS A 126 -5.98 -21.10 19.58
N GLY A 127 -6.51 -22.20 19.03
CA GLY A 127 -7.92 -22.56 19.16
C GLY A 127 -8.85 -21.57 18.45
N GLU A 128 -8.31 -20.70 17.59
CA GLU A 128 -9.14 -19.82 16.79
C GLU A 128 -9.67 -20.61 15.59
N PRO A 129 -11.00 -20.62 15.35
CA PRO A 129 -11.54 -21.27 14.19
C PRO A 129 -10.91 -20.66 12.94
N LEU A 130 -10.40 -21.51 12.06
CA LEU A 130 -9.91 -21.10 10.75
C LEU A 130 -11.03 -20.31 10.09
N ARG A 131 -10.88 -18.98 9.99
CA ARG A 131 -11.82 -18.16 9.22
C ARG A 131 -11.91 -18.80 7.85
N GLU A 132 -13.10 -19.25 7.49
CA GLU A 132 -13.39 -19.66 6.12
C GLU A 132 -13.19 -18.42 5.24
N GLY A 133 -11.97 -18.29 4.70
CA GLY A 133 -11.60 -17.18 3.86
C GLY A 133 -12.44 -17.14 2.58
N SER A 134 -12.25 -16.09 1.79
CA SER A 134 -12.82 -15.99 0.44
C SER A 134 -12.58 -17.26 -0.38
N LEU A 135 -13.39 -17.46 -1.41
CA LEU A 135 -13.14 -18.53 -2.38
C LEU A 135 -11.69 -18.42 -2.89
N THR A 136 -10.97 -19.54 -2.90
CA THR A 136 -9.71 -19.62 -3.64
C THR A 136 -10.00 -19.58 -5.14
N LYS A 137 -8.96 -19.43 -5.94
CA LYS A 137 -9.11 -19.39 -7.39
C LYS A 137 -9.66 -20.71 -7.94
N GLU A 138 -9.22 -21.83 -7.37
CA GLU A 138 -9.69 -23.18 -7.71
C GLU A 138 -11.18 -23.33 -7.35
N GLU A 139 -11.57 -22.93 -6.14
CA GLU A 139 -12.96 -22.97 -5.69
C GLU A 139 -13.85 -22.08 -6.56
N PHE A 140 -13.34 -20.93 -7.01
CA PHE A 140 -14.05 -20.04 -7.92
C PHE A 140 -14.33 -20.70 -9.27
N PHE A 141 -13.34 -21.37 -9.88
CA PHE A 141 -13.54 -22.09 -11.15
C PHE A 141 -14.57 -23.21 -11.02
N VAL A 142 -14.55 -23.96 -9.90
CA VAL A 142 -15.56 -25.00 -9.65
C VAL A 142 -16.96 -24.38 -9.59
N VAL A 143 -17.12 -23.26 -8.88
CA VAL A 143 -18.42 -22.58 -8.79
C VAL A 143 -18.88 -22.07 -10.15
N GLU A 144 -18.01 -21.47 -10.96
CA GLU A 144 -18.36 -21.04 -12.33
C GLU A 144 -18.81 -22.22 -13.20
N GLU A 145 -18.10 -23.34 -13.15
CA GLU A 145 -18.42 -24.49 -13.97
C GLU A 145 -19.75 -25.14 -13.53
N LEU A 146 -20.01 -25.18 -12.23
CA LEU A 146 -21.31 -25.60 -11.70
C LEU A 146 -22.44 -24.66 -12.14
N ILE A 147 -22.23 -23.35 -12.14
CA ILE A 147 -23.23 -22.39 -12.64
C ILE A 147 -23.56 -22.66 -14.10
N LYS A 148 -22.54 -22.89 -14.95
CA LYS A 148 -22.76 -23.25 -16.36
C LYS A 148 -23.54 -24.56 -16.50
N ALA A 149 -23.12 -25.60 -15.79
CA ALA A 149 -23.79 -26.91 -15.84
C ALA A 149 -25.26 -26.83 -15.40
N VAL A 150 -25.57 -26.04 -14.37
CA VAL A 150 -26.96 -25.82 -13.92
C VAL A 150 -27.75 -25.08 -15.00
N ASN A 151 -27.19 -24.01 -15.58
CA ASN A 151 -27.85 -23.26 -16.65
C ASN A 151 -28.10 -24.13 -17.90
N ASP A 152 -27.16 -25.00 -18.25
CA ASP A 152 -27.27 -25.91 -19.41
C ASP A 152 -28.31 -27.01 -19.19
N SER A 153 -28.62 -27.33 -17.93
CA SER A 153 -29.60 -28.37 -17.57
C SER A 153 -31.03 -27.85 -17.40
N GLU A 154 -31.31 -26.59 -17.78
CA GLU A 154 -32.60 -25.89 -17.62
C GLU A 154 -33.13 -25.86 -16.16
N ASN A 155 -32.28 -26.19 -15.19
CA ASN A 155 -32.63 -26.18 -13.79
C ASN A 155 -32.56 -24.76 -13.22
N GLU A 156 -33.39 -24.46 -12.22
CA GLU A 156 -33.35 -23.17 -11.55
C GLU A 156 -32.05 -22.99 -10.76
N LEU A 157 -31.27 -21.97 -11.15
CA LEU A 157 -30.04 -21.61 -10.47
C LEU A 157 -30.34 -20.90 -9.15
N THR A 158 -30.30 -21.65 -8.05
CA THR A 158 -30.47 -21.12 -6.69
C THR A 158 -29.19 -21.28 -5.88
N SER A 159 -29.00 -20.46 -4.84
CA SER A 159 -27.84 -20.61 -3.95
C SER A 159 -27.84 -21.94 -3.20
N THR A 160 -29.02 -22.52 -2.98
CA THR A 160 -29.20 -23.82 -2.32
C THR A 160 -28.77 -24.96 -3.24
N SER A 161 -29.29 -25.01 -4.48
CA SER A 161 -28.90 -26.05 -5.44
C SER A 161 -27.41 -25.99 -5.78
N LEU A 162 -26.86 -24.78 -5.93
CA LEU A 162 -25.43 -24.59 -6.18
C LEU A 162 -24.56 -25.05 -4.99
N LEU A 163 -25.01 -24.81 -3.75
CA LEU A 163 -24.31 -25.28 -2.56
C LEU A 163 -24.30 -26.81 -2.46
N GLU A 164 -25.43 -27.46 -2.75
CA GLU A 164 -25.55 -28.91 -2.78
C GLU A 164 -24.61 -29.53 -3.82
N CYS A 165 -24.60 -29.01 -5.04
CA CYS A 165 -23.68 -29.44 -6.10
C CYS A 165 -22.21 -29.23 -5.70
N TYR A 166 -21.89 -28.08 -5.10
CA TYR A 166 -20.53 -27.81 -4.63
C TYR A 166 -20.08 -28.79 -3.55
N ASN A 167 -20.92 -29.05 -2.55
CA ASN A 167 -20.61 -30.00 -1.47
C ASN A 167 -20.51 -31.43 -1.99
N PHE A 168 -21.30 -31.80 -3.00
CA PHE A 168 -21.17 -33.07 -3.70
C PHE A 168 -19.81 -33.21 -4.40
N VAL A 169 -19.41 -32.21 -5.20
CA VAL A 169 -18.09 -32.19 -5.86
C VAL A 169 -16.96 -32.23 -4.84
N GLN A 170 -17.08 -31.48 -3.74
CA GLN A 170 -16.12 -31.52 -2.65
C GLN A 170 -16.00 -32.94 -2.08
N SER A 171 -17.12 -33.62 -1.81
CA SER A 171 -17.13 -34.97 -1.24
C SER A 171 -16.41 -35.97 -2.14
N ILE A 172 -16.62 -35.90 -3.46
CA ILE A 172 -15.97 -36.78 -4.43
C ILE A 172 -14.47 -36.46 -4.53
N SER A 173 -14.12 -35.17 -4.58
CA SER A 173 -12.73 -34.71 -4.67
C SER A 173 -11.88 -35.17 -3.48
N CYS A 174 -12.49 -35.36 -2.31
CA CYS A 174 -11.82 -35.91 -1.12
C CYS A 174 -11.66 -37.44 -1.13
N THR A 175 -12.32 -38.16 -2.03
CA THR A 175 -12.33 -39.64 -2.08
C THR A 175 -11.53 -40.23 -3.24
N LEU A 176 -11.14 -39.42 -4.21
CA LEU A 176 -10.38 -39.87 -5.38
C LEU A 176 -8.88 -39.87 -5.09
N ASP A 177 -8.39 -40.98 -4.51
CA ASP A 177 -6.96 -41.22 -4.21
C ASP A 177 -6.08 -41.41 -5.47
N HIS A 178 -6.67 -41.38 -6.68
CA HIS A 178 -6.00 -41.69 -7.94
C HIS A 178 -5.50 -40.47 -8.74
N ASP A 179 -5.80 -39.25 -8.29
CA ASP A 179 -5.35 -38.04 -8.99
C ASP A 179 -4.01 -37.53 -8.40
N PRO A 180 -2.97 -37.27 -9.20
CA PRO A 180 -1.69 -36.76 -8.70
C PRO A 180 -1.80 -35.39 -8.01
N LYS A 181 -2.94 -34.70 -8.12
CA LYS A 181 -3.20 -33.42 -7.46
C LYS A 181 -4.69 -33.24 -7.15
N PRO A 182 -5.22 -33.82 -6.06
CA PRO A 182 -6.61 -33.64 -5.68
C PRO A 182 -6.92 -32.16 -5.47
N LEU A 183 -8.10 -31.72 -5.93
CA LEU A 183 -8.58 -30.37 -5.66
C LEU A 183 -8.84 -30.24 -4.16
N LEU A 184 -8.08 -29.37 -3.48
CA LEU A 184 -8.24 -29.09 -2.05
C LEU A 184 -9.44 -28.17 -1.82
N LEU A 185 -10.64 -28.63 -2.18
CA LEU A 185 -11.88 -27.89 -2.01
C LEU A 185 -12.28 -27.89 -0.52
N ARG A 186 -12.53 -26.69 0.02
CA ARG A 186 -13.02 -26.53 1.39
C ARG A 186 -14.54 -26.47 1.41
N SER A 187 -15.13 -26.80 2.56
CA SER A 187 -16.57 -26.66 2.77
C SER A 187 -16.95 -25.19 2.65
N LYS A 188 -18.13 -24.95 2.09
CA LYS A 188 -18.66 -23.60 1.94
C LYS A 188 -19.97 -23.44 2.67
N THR A 189 -20.17 -22.24 3.18
CA THR A 189 -21.45 -21.83 3.74
C THR A 189 -22.36 -21.29 2.65
N HIS A 190 -23.66 -21.33 2.91
CA HIS A 190 -24.67 -20.77 2.02
C HIS A 190 -24.40 -19.30 1.67
N GLU A 191 -23.97 -18.49 2.63
CA GLU A 191 -23.65 -17.07 2.39
C GLU A 191 -22.46 -16.88 1.45
N GLN A 192 -21.46 -17.75 1.49
CA GLN A 192 -20.32 -17.68 0.57
C GLN A 192 -20.75 -18.02 -0.86
N ILE A 193 -21.57 -19.05 -1.04
CA ILE A 193 -22.10 -19.43 -2.35
C ILE A 193 -23.04 -18.35 -2.89
N LYS A 194 -23.93 -17.81 -2.04
CA LYS A 194 -24.81 -16.69 -2.40
C LYS A 194 -24.01 -15.46 -2.85
N LYS A 195 -22.93 -15.14 -2.16
CA LYS A 195 -22.04 -14.04 -2.55
C LYS A 195 -21.33 -14.33 -3.88
N ALA A 196 -20.88 -15.57 -4.10
CA ALA A 196 -20.25 -15.96 -5.36
C ALA A 196 -21.23 -15.87 -6.53
N LEU A 197 -22.47 -16.34 -6.35
CA LEU A 197 -23.53 -16.24 -7.34
C LEU A 197 -23.89 -14.78 -7.67
N ALA A 198 -23.98 -13.92 -6.65
CA ALA A 198 -24.23 -12.50 -6.86
C ALA A 198 -23.09 -11.82 -7.64
N ALA A 199 -21.84 -12.17 -7.36
CA ALA A 199 -20.68 -11.66 -8.10
C ALA A 199 -20.70 -12.11 -9.57
N HIS A 200 -20.95 -13.41 -9.81
CA HIS A 200 -21.09 -13.95 -11.16
C HIS A 200 -22.20 -13.24 -11.95
N ASN A 201 -23.38 -13.04 -11.34
CA ASN A 201 -24.49 -12.35 -11.99
C ASN A 201 -24.18 -10.87 -12.28
N HIS A 202 -23.45 -10.21 -11.39
CA HIS A 202 -22.98 -8.85 -11.62
C HIS A 202 -22.03 -8.80 -12.82
N ASP A 203 -21.04 -9.67 -12.87
CA ASP A 203 -20.05 -9.73 -13.95
C ASP A 203 -20.71 -10.07 -15.30
N ALA A 204 -21.66 -11.00 -15.31
CA ALA A 204 -22.46 -11.34 -16.50
C ALA A 204 -23.27 -10.13 -17.00
N ALA A 205 -23.88 -9.35 -16.10
CA ALA A 205 -24.62 -8.15 -16.45
C ALA A 205 -23.71 -7.06 -17.03
N VAL A 206 -22.52 -6.86 -16.45
CA VAL A 206 -21.50 -5.94 -16.95
C VAL A 206 -21.05 -6.36 -18.35
N MET A 207 -20.72 -7.63 -18.56
CA MET A 207 -20.29 -8.16 -19.86
C MET A 207 -21.38 -8.00 -20.92
N THR A 208 -22.65 -8.26 -20.56
CA THR A 208 -23.80 -8.06 -21.45
C THR A 208 -23.95 -6.59 -21.84
N ALA A 209 -23.83 -5.66 -20.88
CA ALA A 209 -23.91 -4.23 -21.15
C ALA A 209 -22.78 -3.73 -22.06
N LEU A 210 -21.55 -4.20 -21.83
CA LEU A 210 -20.39 -3.89 -22.67
C LEU A 210 -20.58 -4.43 -24.09
N PHE A 211 -21.04 -5.67 -24.23
CA PHE A 211 -21.30 -6.27 -25.54
C PHE A 211 -22.36 -5.48 -26.31
N LYS A 212 -23.47 -5.12 -25.66
CA LYS A 212 -24.51 -4.28 -26.26
C LYS A 212 -23.95 -2.93 -26.74
N LYS A 213 -23.12 -2.27 -25.92
CA LYS A 213 -22.47 -1.01 -26.28
C LYS A 213 -21.53 -1.16 -27.47
N GLN A 214 -20.78 -2.25 -27.53
CA GLN A 214 -19.90 -2.55 -28.66
C GLN A 214 -20.69 -2.73 -29.95
N VAL A 215 -21.80 -3.46 -29.89
CA VAL A 215 -22.72 -3.64 -31.03
C VAL A 215 -23.26 -2.30 -31.53
N GLU A 216 -23.79 -1.46 -30.63
CA GLU A 216 -24.28 -0.10 -30.96
C GLU A 216 -23.21 0.74 -31.68
N LEU A 217 -21.97 0.73 -31.18
CA LEU A 217 -20.85 1.47 -31.77
C LEU A 217 -20.48 0.96 -33.16
N CYS A 218 -20.48 -0.37 -33.38
CA CYS A 218 -20.19 -0.96 -34.68
C CYS A 218 -21.23 -0.55 -35.73
N TYR A 219 -22.52 -0.54 -35.38
CA TYR A 219 -23.59 -0.15 -36.30
C TYR A 219 -23.72 1.37 -36.50
N SER A 220 -23.25 2.19 -35.55
CA SER A 220 -23.25 3.66 -35.69
C SER A 220 -22.16 4.20 -36.63
N LYS A 221 -21.17 3.38 -36.99
CA LYS A 221 -20.04 3.75 -37.86
C LYS A 221 -20.23 3.35 -39.33
N THR A 222 -21.31 2.66 -39.65
CA THR A 222 -21.63 2.13 -40.99
C THR A 222 -22.74 2.91 -41.72
N LEU A 223 -23.21 4.03 -41.15
CA LEU A 223 -24.08 5.03 -41.78
C LEU A 223 -23.31 6.34 -41.99
#